data_AF-A0A378B1S8-F1
#
_entry.id   AF-A0A378B1S8-F1
#
_cell.length_a   1.000
_cell.length_b   1.000
_cell.length_c   1.000
_cell.angle_alpha   90.00
_cell.angle_beta   90.00
_cell.angle_gamma   90.00
#
_symmetry.space_group_name_H-M   'P 1'
#
loop_
_entity.id
_entity.type
_entity.pdbx_description
1 polymer ?
#
loop_
_entity_poly.entity_id
_entity_poly.type
_entity_poly.pdbx_seq_one_letter_code
_entity_poly.pdbx_strand_id
1 'polypeptide(L)' 'MDISTVLNVKNIKLNMTARTKEEVIEELTDLLIQDGAVTNKEDFIRDVWLREELGSTRF' A
#
# COMPACT_ATOMS: atom_id res chain seq x y z
N MET A 1 -10.79 -2.63 -16.18
CA MET A 1 -10.75 -1.74 -15.01
C MET A 1 -10.07 -0.47 -15.47
N ASP A 2 -10.66 0.69 -15.24
CA ASP A 2 -10.05 1.98 -15.62
C ASP A 2 -9.16 2.43 -14.45
N ILE A 3 -7.87 2.64 -14.69
CA ILE A 3 -6.92 3.01 -13.63
C ILE A 3 -7.23 4.41 -13.07
N SER A 4 -7.83 5.28 -13.87
CA SER A 4 -8.16 6.64 -13.46
C SER A 4 -9.23 6.68 -12.37
N THR A 5 -10.01 5.61 -12.19
CA THR A 5 -11.04 5.52 -11.15
C THR A 5 -10.50 5.09 -9.80
N VAL A 6 -9.26 4.58 -9.73
CA VAL A 6 -8.62 4.10 -8.49
C VAL A 6 -7.37 4.89 -8.12
N LEU A 7 -6.73 5.57 -9.08
CA LEU A 7 -5.54 6.38 -8.84
C LEU A 7 -5.94 7.74 -8.25
N ASN A 8 -5.44 8.03 -7.04
CA ASN A 8 -5.60 9.33 -6.39
C ASN A 8 -4.25 10.00 -6.22
N VAL A 9 -4.13 11.26 -6.63
CA VAL A 9 -2.90 12.06 -6.51
C VAL A 9 -2.41 12.15 -5.06
N LYS A 10 -3.32 12.13 -4.08
CA LYS A 10 -2.99 12.12 -2.65
C LYS A 10 -2.21 10.87 -2.22
N ASN A 11 -2.38 9.77 -2.95
CA ASN A 11 -1.75 8.48 -2.66
C ASN A 11 -0.48 8.26 -3.49
N ILE A 12 0.05 9.31 -4.12
CA ILE A 12 1.30 9.26 -4.90
C ILE A 12 2.43 9.88 -4.08
N LYS A 13 3.42 9.07 -3.72
CA LYS A 13 4.61 9.54 -3.01
C LYS A 13 5.86 9.40 -3.87
N LEU A 14 6.36 10.55 -4.33
CA LEU A 14 7.52 10.61 -5.24
C LEU A 14 8.86 10.42 -4.51
N ASN A 15 8.96 10.91 -3.28
CA ASN A 15 10.19 10.87 -2.48
C ASN A 15 10.00 9.89 -1.31
N MET A 16 9.97 8.60 -1.61
CA MET A 16 9.84 7.56 -0.60
C MET A 16 11.15 7.40 0.19
N THR A 17 11.05 7.29 1.51
CA THR A 17 12.21 7.14 2.39
C THR A 17 12.42 5.72 2.87
N ALA A 18 11.39 4.89 2.81
CA ALA A 18 11.45 3.47 3.11
C ALA A 18 12.55 2.74 2.32
N ARG A 19 13.25 1.85 3.01
CA ARG A 19 14.37 1.05 2.49
C ARG A 19 14.13 -0.45 2.57
N THR A 20 13.21 -0.88 3.43
CA THR A 20 12.78 -2.27 3.53
C THR A 20 11.37 -2.46 2.97
N LYS A 21 11.00 -3.71 2.70
CA LYS A 21 9.69 -4.05 2.14
C LYS A 21 8.58 -3.72 3.12
N GLU A 22 8.84 -3.99 4.39
CA GLU A 22 7.99 -3.67 5.53
C GLU A 22 7.74 -2.17 5.60
N GLU A 23 8.80 -1.37 5.55
CA GLU A 23 8.70 0.09 5.57
C GLU A 23 7.91 0.62 4.35
N VAL A 24 8.09 0.03 3.17
CA VAL A 24 7.34 0.42 1.96
C VAL A 24 5.85 0.16 2.16
N ILE A 25 5.49 -1.04 2.63
CA ILE A 25 4.09 -1.44 2.83
C ILE A 25 3.44 -0.55 3.90
N GLU A 26 4.14 -0.27 5.00
CA GLU A 26 3.64 0.63 6.04
C GLU A 26 3.43 2.06 5.52
N GLU A 27 4.43 2.63 4.85
CA GLU A 27 4.40 4.01 4.37
C GLU A 27 3.31 4.23 3.32
N LEU A 28 3.08 3.25 2.44
CA LEU A 28 1.99 3.29 1.46
C LEU A 28 0.62 3.06 2.10
N THR A 29 0.52 2.16 3.08
CA THR A 29 -0.74 1.94 3.80
C THR A 29 -1.17 3.19 4.55
N ASP A 30 -0.23 3.94 5.14
CA ASP A 30 -0.52 5.20 5.81
C ASP A 30 -1.16 6.24 4.88
N LEU A 31 -0.73 6.33 3.61
CA LEU A 31 -1.37 7.20 2.62
C LEU A 31 -2.83 6.78 2.37
N LEU A 32 -3.09 5.47 2.26
CA LEU A 32 -4.43 4.94 2.03
C LEU A 32 -5.37 5.17 3.23
N ILE A 33 -4.85 5.09 4.46
CA ILE A 33 -5.59 5.45 5.68
C ILE A 33 -5.91 6.95 5.69
N GLN A 34 -4.92 7.79 5.37
CA GLN A 34 -5.09 9.25 5.35
C GLN A 34 -6.14 9.73 4.33
N ASP A 35 -6.23 9.07 3.18
CA ASP A 35 -7.24 9.35 2.16
C ASP A 35 -8.59 8.66 2.43
N GLY A 36 -8.66 7.79 3.46
CA GLY A 36 -9.87 7.07 3.85
C GLY A 36 -10.22 5.87 2.95
N ALA A 37 -9.31 5.48 2.05
CA ALA A 37 -9.46 4.31 1.20
C ALA A 37 -9.34 2.99 1.98
N VAL A 38 -8.60 3.02 3.09
CA VAL A 38 -8.49 1.92 4.07
C VAL A 38 -8.87 2.48 5.44
N THR A 39 -9.50 1.64 6.28
CA THR A 39 -9.96 2.05 7.62
C THR A 39 -9.18 1.37 8.74
N ASN A 40 -8.65 0.17 8.52
CA ASN A 40 -7.83 -0.57 9.48
C ASN A 40 -6.46 -0.89 8.89
N LYS A 41 -5.41 -0.24 9.42
CA LYS A 41 -4.03 -0.42 8.97
C LYS A 41 -3.52 -1.84 9.23
N GLU A 42 -3.79 -2.39 10.41
CA GLU A 42 -3.25 -3.69 10.82
C GLU A 42 -3.84 -4.84 10.00
N ASP A 43 -5.16 -4.83 9.81
CA ASP A 43 -5.84 -5.83 8.99
C ASP A 43 -5.36 -5.77 7.53
N PHE A 44 -5.23 -4.58 6.97
CA PHE A 44 -4.77 -4.40 5.60
C PHE A 44 -3.32 -4.89 5.40
N ILE A 45 -2.41 -4.52 6.30
CA ILE A 45 -1.00 -4.97 6.23
C ILE A 45 -0.93 -6.49 6.34
N ARG A 46 -1.71 -7.09 7.25
CA ARG A 46 -1.79 -8.55 7.39
C ARG A 46 -2.24 -9.21 6.08
N ASP A 47 -3.26 -8.67 5.44
CA ASP A 47 -3.78 -9.21 4.17
C ASP A 47 -2.74 -9.09 3.04
N VAL A 48 -1.99 -7.98 2.99
CA VAL A 48 -0.88 -7.80 2.02
C VAL A 48 0.22 -8.86 2.24
N TRP A 49 0.60 -9.12 3.48
CA TRP A 49 1.61 -10.13 3.79
C TRP A 49 1.15 -11.54 3.47
N LEU A 50 -0.10 -11.89 3.79
CA LEU A 50 -0.69 -13.18 3.42
C LEU A 50 -0.60 -13.42 1.90
N ARG A 51 -0.83 -12.38 1.09
CA ARG A 51 -0.64 -12.50 -0.36
C ARG A 51 0.83 -12.67 -0.73
N GLU A 52 1.74 -11.93 -0.11
CA GLU A 52 3.17 -12.00 -0.43
C GLU A 52 3.78 -13.37 -0.10
N GLU A 53 3.30 -14.03 0.96
CA GLU A 53 3.71 -15.39 1.36
C GLU A 53 3.35 -16.45 0.32
N LEU A 54 2.27 -16.25 -0.45
CA LEU A 54 1.87 -17.15 -1.54
C LEU A 54 2.84 -17.12 -2.74
N GLY A 55 3.80 -16.20 -2.71
CA GLY A 55 4.79 -16.01 -3.76
C GLY A 55 4.95 -14.53 -4.07
N SER A 56 6.16 -14.15 -4.49
CA SER A 56 6.49 -12.75 -4.72
C SER A 56 5.48 -12.07 -5.62
N THR A 57 5.02 -10.87 -5.22
CA THR A 57 4.17 -10.03 -6.07
C THR A 57 4.94 -9.32 -7.18
N ARG A 58 6.27 -9.51 -7.23
CA ARG A 58 7.12 -9.00 -8.29
C ARG A 58 6.87 -9.75 -9.59
N PHE A 59 6.54 -9.01 -10.64
CA PHE A 59 6.53 -9.48 -12.03
C PHE A 59 7.95 -9.56 -12.60
#